data_AF-A0A443RTZ3-F1
#
_entry.id   AF-A0A443RTZ3-F1
#
_cell.length_a   1.000
_cell.length_b   1.000
_cell.length_c   1.000
_cell.angle_alpha   90.00
_cell.angle_beta   90.00
_cell.angle_gamma   90.00
#
_symmetry.space_group_name_H-M   'P 1'
#
loop_
_entity.id
_entity.type
_entity.pdbx_description
1 polymer ?
#
loop_
_entity_poly.entity_id
_entity_poly.type
_entity_poly.pdbx_seq_one_letter_code
_entity_poly.pdbx_strand_id
1 'polypeptide(L)' 'MENLRKVLFYPCWHLVCCNACAFNDRLTICPVCRKIIRKKQRIFLP' A
#
# COMPACT_ATOMS: atom_id res chain seq x y z
N MET A 1 -17.18 1.27 5.14
CA MET A 1 -15.83 0.76 4.82
C MET A 1 -14.82 1.54 5.62
N GLU A 2 -14.18 0.94 6.63
CA GLU A 2 -13.08 1.60 7.33
C GLU A 2 -11.85 1.71 6.42
N ASN A 3 -11.44 2.93 6.11
CA ASN A 3 -10.28 3.23 5.27
C ASN A 3 -8.95 3.17 6.05
N LEU A 4 -8.80 2.16 6.90
CA LEU A 4 -7.60 1.95 7.69
C LEU A 4 -6.42 1.58 6.78
N ARG A 5 -5.28 2.24 6.97
CA ARG A 5 -4.04 1.96 6.23
C ARG A 5 -3.48 0.63 6.74
N LYS A 6 -3.56 -0.41 5.90
CA LYS A 6 -3.22 -1.80 6.26
C LYS A 6 -2.26 -2.47 5.28
N VAL A 7 -1.71 -1.73 4.33
CA VAL A 7 -0.79 -2.28 3.32
C VAL A 7 0.49 -1.48 3.20
N LEU A 8 1.61 -2.20 3.29
CA LEU A 8 2.96 -1.69 3.21
C LEU A 8 3.54 -1.92 1.80
N PHE A 9 4.15 -0.89 1.21
CA PHE A 9 4.69 -0.95 -0.16
C PHE A 9 6.21 -1.12 -0.19
N TYR A 10 6.69 -2.17 -0.85
CA TYR A 10 8.13 -2.42 -1.02
C TYR A 10 8.65 -1.84 -2.33
N PRO A 11 9.89 -1.29 -2.35
CA PRO A 11 10.87 -1.22 -1.26
C PRO A 11 10.81 0.09 -0.44
N CYS A 12 9.74 0.89 -0.58
CA CYS A 12 9.69 2.23 0.04
C CYS A 12 9.14 2.27 1.47
N TRP A 13 8.53 1.17 1.93
CA TRP A 13 7.97 0.96 3.26
C TRP A 13 6.80 1.87 3.67
N HIS A 14 6.22 2.63 2.74
CA HIS A 14 5.07 3.48 3.04
C HIS A 14 3.79 2.67 3.31
N LEU A 15 3.13 2.96 4.44
CA LEU A 15 1.83 2.42 4.84
C LEU A 15 0.72 3.45 4.58
N VAL A 16 0.10 3.38 3.41
CA VAL A 16 -0.71 4.52 2.90
C VAL A 16 -2.11 4.13 2.44
N CYS A 17 -2.36 2.86 2.16
CA CYS A 17 -3.61 2.40 1.57
C CYS A 17 -4.30 1.34 2.42
N CYS A 18 -5.63 1.30 2.33
CA CYS A 18 -6.43 0.15 2.75
C CYS A 18 -6.26 -1.02 1.76
N ASN A 19 -6.81 -2.19 2.09
CA ASN A 19 -6.70 -3.37 1.23
C ASN A 19 -7.30 -3.14 -0.17
N ALA A 20 -8.50 -2.54 -0.26
CA ALA A 20 -9.16 -2.31 -1.54
C ALA A 20 -8.36 -1.38 -2.46
N CYS A 21 -7.86 -0.26 -1.93
CA CYS A 21 -7.05 0.67 -2.72
C CYS A 21 -5.68 0.08 -3.08
N ALA A 22 -5.04 -0.62 -2.15
CA ALA A 22 -3.70 -1.15 -2.37
C ALA A 22 -3.68 -2.23 -3.44
N PHE A 23 -4.64 -3.15 -3.44
CA PHE A 23 -4.69 -4.28 -4.38
C PHE A 23 -5.47 -3.99 -5.66
N ASN A 24 -5.71 -2.70 -5.98
CA ASN A 24 -6.07 -2.29 -7.32
C ASN A 24 -4.86 -2.43 -8.26
N ASP A 25 -5.03 -3.12 -9.39
CA ASP A 25 -3.94 -3.40 -10.34
C ASP A 25 -3.34 -2.15 -10.98
N ARG A 26 -4.10 -1.05 -11.03
CA ARG A 26 -3.61 0.24 -11.55
C ARG A 26 -2.61 0.91 -10.61
N LEU A 27 -2.56 0.51 -9.34
CA LEU A 27 -1.63 1.09 -8.36
C LEU A 27 -0.27 0.39 -8.42
N THR A 28 0.62 0.91 -9.28
CA THR A 28 1.98 0.40 -9.48
C THR A 28 3.07 1.32 -8.94
N ILE A 29 2.71 2.55 -8.55
CA ILE A 29 3.62 3.58 -8.05
C ILE A 29 3.15 4.04 -6.67
N CYS A 30 4.08 4.21 -5.73
CA CYS A 30 3.77 4.71 -4.40
C CYS A 30 3.31 6.18 -4.48
N PRO A 31 2.13 6.55 -3.95
CA PRO A 31 1.61 7.92 -4.04
C PRO A 31 2.42 8.92 -3.21
N VAL A 32 3.23 8.46 -2.26
CA VAL A 32 4.04 9.33 -1.38
C VAL A 32 5.39 9.65 -2.00
N CYS A 33 6.14 8.63 -2.39
CA CYS A 33 7.53 8.80 -2.83
C CYS A 33 7.76 8.54 -4.32
N ARG A 34 6.70 8.21 -5.07
CA ARG A 34 6.72 7.92 -6.51
C ARG A 34 7.66 6.78 -6.94
N LYS A 35 8.15 5.96 -6.00
CA LYS A 35 8.89 4.73 -6.30
C LYS A 35 7.95 3.64 -6.80
N ILE A 36 8.45 2.80 -7.70
CA ILE A 36 7.72 1.62 -8.19
C ILE A 36 7.44 0.66 -7.03
N ILE A 37 6.19 0.22 -6.92
CA ILE A 37 5.75 -0.79 -5.95
C ILE A 37 6.08 -2.16 -6.52
N ARG A 38 7.03 -2.86 -5.90
CA ARG A 38 7.41 -4.23 -6.30
C ARG A 38 6.63 -5.30 -5.55
N LYS A 39 6.21 -5.01 -4.32
CA LYS A 39 5.41 -5.91 -3.48
C LYS A 39 4.48 -5.09 -2.59
N LYS A 40 3.28 -5.62 -2.37
CA LYS A 40 2.25 -5.08 -1.47
C LYS A 40 2.03 -6.09 -0.35
N GLN A 41 2.26 -5.70 0.91
CA GLN A 41 2.11 -6.60 2.05
C GLN A 41 1.01 -6.11 2.98
N ARG A 42 0.01 -6.96 3.21
CA ARG A 42 -1.00 -6.72 4.26
C ARG A 42 -0.32 -6.81 5.61
N ILE A 43 -0.63 -5.85 6.48
CA ILE A 43 -0.18 -5.86 7.86
C ILE A 43 -1.39 -5.86 8.79
N PHE A 44 -1.21 -6.48 9.94
CA PHE A 44 -2.15 -6.44 11.04
C PHE A 44 -1.50 -5.57 12.10
N LEU A 45 -2.04 -4.38 12.28
CA LEU A 45 -1.71 -3.54 13.43
C LEU A 45 -2.61 -3.97 14.58
N PRO A 46 -2.06 -4.07 15.81
CA PRO A 46 -2.85 -4.33 17.01
C PRO A 46 -3.88 -3.22 17.27
#